data_AF-A0A2R7NU61-F1
#
_entry.id   AF-A0A2R7NU61-F1
#
_cell.length_a   1.000
_cell.length_b   1.000
_cell.length_c   1.000
_cell.angle_alpha   90.00
_cell.angle_beta   90.00
_cell.angle_gamma   90.00
#
_symmetry.space_group_name_H-M   'P 1'
#
loop_
_entity.id
_entity.type
_entity.pdbx_description
1 polymer ?
#
loop_
_entity_poly.entity_id
_entity_poly.type
_entity_poly.pdbx_seq_one_letter_code
_entity_poly.pdbx_strand_id
1 'polypeptide(L)'
;MKSKYSVRGFTLIELMIVVAIIAVLASVAYPSYKEYVARSRRAEARAVLVAAQQWMERFYTENFRYDKNSAGVAVTDATQFPSRFSVSPMPGQGSPMYDIAVVVTNNVRDVYSVTATRKSGTAMASDRCGNFSIDHLGRKDLSNYSGFSNKAAALEACWK
;
A
#
# COMPACT_ATOMS: atom_id res chain seq x y z
N MET A 1 -7.87 -48.34 -45.45
CA MET A 1 -7.09 -47.13 -45.83
C MET A 1 -6.94 -46.24 -44.61
N LYS A 2 -5.73 -46.07 -44.08
CA LYS A 2 -5.48 -45.10 -42.98
C LYS A 2 -5.14 -43.74 -43.60
N SER A 3 -6.07 -42.80 -43.49
CA SER A 3 -5.87 -41.40 -43.90
C SER A 3 -4.74 -40.79 -43.07
N LYS A 4 -3.63 -40.43 -43.70
CA LYS A 4 -2.57 -39.63 -43.07
C LYS A 4 -3.01 -38.17 -43.11
N TYR A 5 -3.51 -37.65 -41.99
CA TYR A 5 -3.70 -36.22 -41.83
C TYR A 5 -2.32 -35.55 -41.79
N SER A 6 -2.00 -34.76 -42.83
CA SER A 6 -0.79 -33.93 -42.87
C SER A 6 -0.94 -32.81 -41.85
N VAL A 7 -0.06 -32.79 -40.85
CA VAL A 7 0.00 -31.68 -39.88
C VAL A 7 0.58 -30.47 -40.60
N ARG A 8 -0.27 -29.49 -40.90
CA ARG A 8 0.16 -28.18 -41.43
C ARG A 8 0.82 -27.40 -40.29
N GLY A 9 2.07 -26.99 -40.48
CA GLY A 9 2.79 -26.12 -39.56
C GLY A 9 2.41 -24.64 -39.73
N PHE A 10 2.61 -23.85 -38.68
CA PHE A 10 2.48 -22.39 -38.73
C PHE A 10 3.59 -21.77 -39.60
N THR A 11 3.25 -20.72 -40.32
CA THR A 11 4.22 -19.90 -41.05
C THR A 11 4.92 -18.90 -40.13
N LEU A 12 6.14 -18.51 -40.50
CA LEU A 12 6.89 -17.49 -39.76
C LEU A 12 6.15 -16.14 -39.74
N ILE A 13 5.45 -15.81 -40.84
CA ILE A 13 4.67 -14.57 -40.94
C ILE A 13 3.46 -14.57 -40.01
N GLU A 14 2.76 -15.69 -39.85
CA GLU A 14 1.65 -15.81 -38.88
C GLU A 14 2.14 -15.56 -37.45
N LEU A 15 3.30 -16.12 -37.09
CA LEU A 15 3.88 -15.92 -35.77
C LEU A 15 4.28 -14.45 -35.53
N MET A 16 4.85 -13.78 -36.53
CA MET A 16 5.20 -12.35 -36.40
C MET A 16 3.97 -11.46 -36.19
N ILE A 17 2.88 -11.74 -36.90
CA ILE A 17 1.61 -10.99 -36.73
C ILE A 17 1.05 -11.22 -35.32
N VAL A 18 1.06 -12.46 -34.83
CA VAL A 18 0.59 -12.78 -33.47
C VAL A 18 1.42 -12.03 -32.41
N VAL A 19 2.74 -12.01 -32.53
CA VAL A 19 3.61 -11.28 -31.60
C VAL A 19 3.33 -9.77 -31.66
N ALA A 20 3.14 -9.21 -32.85
CA ALA A 20 2.80 -7.79 -33.00
C ALA A 20 1.47 -7.44 -32.30
N ILE A 21 0.44 -8.28 -32.45
CA ILE A 21 -0.85 -8.08 -31.77
C ILE A 21 -0.69 -8.17 -30.25
N ILE A 22 0.04 -9.17 -29.75
CA ILE A 22 0.30 -9.32 -28.31
C ILE A 22 1.06 -8.11 -27.76
N ALA A 23 2.04 -7.58 -28.49
CA ALA A 23 2.80 -6.41 -28.06
C ALA A 23 1.89 -5.17 -27.88
N VAL A 24 0.98 -4.93 -28.82
CA VAL A 24 0.00 -3.83 -28.72
C VAL A 24 -0.91 -4.03 -27.51
N LEU A 25 -1.46 -5.23 -27.32
CA LEU A 25 -2.34 -5.52 -26.18
C LEU A 25 -1.61 -5.39 -24.84
N ALA A 26 -0.38 -5.90 -24.74
CA ALA A 26 0.43 -5.85 -23.53
C ALA A 26 0.72 -4.41 -23.09
N SER A 27 0.92 -3.49 -24.04
CA SER A 27 1.21 -2.07 -23.75
C SER A 27 0.09 -1.37 -22.96
N VAL A 28 -1.16 -1.78 -23.13
CA VAL A 28 -2.32 -1.23 -22.43
C VAL A 28 -2.71 -2.09 -21.22
N ALA A 29 -2.69 -3.41 -21.37
CA ALA A 29 -3.14 -4.34 -20.35
C ALA A 29 -2.22 -4.34 -19.11
N TYR A 30 -0.90 -4.31 -19.30
CA TYR A 30 0.07 -4.38 -18.22
C TYR A 30 0.00 -3.20 -17.22
N PRO A 31 0.03 -1.92 -17.64
CA PRO A 31 -0.11 -0.80 -16.70
C PRO A 31 -1.48 -0.78 -16.02
N SER A 32 -2.55 -1.16 -16.73
CA SER A 32 -3.90 -1.26 -16.17
C SER A 32 -3.99 -2.29 -15.04
N TYR A 33 -3.42 -3.48 -15.25
CA TYR A 33 -3.36 -4.52 -14.23
C TYR A 33 -2.53 -4.09 -13.02
N LYS A 34 -1.38 -3.43 -13.24
CA LYS A 34 -0.56 -2.88 -12.15
C LYS A 34 -1.33 -1.88 -11.29
N GLU A 35 -2.07 -0.95 -11.90
CA GLU A 35 -2.88 0.01 -11.15
C GLU A 35 -4.05 -0.68 -10.43
N TYR A 36 -4.65 -1.73 -11.00
CA TYR A 36 -5.68 -2.52 -10.32
C TYR A 36 -5.15 -3.15 -9.03
N VAL A 37 -4.00 -3.83 -9.09
CA VAL A 37 -3.36 -4.43 -7.91
C VAL A 37 -2.96 -3.35 -6.91
N ALA A 38 -2.37 -2.24 -7.38
CA ALA A 38 -1.98 -1.13 -6.51
C ALA A 38 -3.16 -0.53 -5.75
N ARG A 39 -4.32 -0.34 -6.40
CA ARG A 39 -5.54 0.12 -5.73
C ARG A 39 -5.98 -0.80 -4.59
N SER A 40 -5.91 -2.12 -4.79
CA SER A 40 -6.20 -3.10 -3.73
C SER A 40 -5.23 -2.94 -2.56
N ARG A 41 -3.93 -2.86 -2.83
CA ARG A 41 -2.90 -2.69 -1.77
C ARG A 41 -3.04 -1.36 -1.02
N ARG A 42 -3.40 -0.28 -1.70
CA ARG A 42 -3.72 1.01 -1.06
C ARG A 42 -4.97 0.88 -0.18
N ALA A 43 -6.00 0.15 -0.60
CA ALA A 43 -7.18 -0.09 0.22
C ALA A 43 -6.87 -0.87 1.51
N GLU A 44 -6.06 -1.93 1.40
CA GLU A 44 -5.57 -2.70 2.55
C GLU A 44 -4.77 -1.81 3.51
N ALA A 45 -3.83 -1.00 3.01
CA ALA A 45 -3.03 -0.11 3.84
C ALA A 45 -3.89 0.91 4.60
N ARG A 46 -4.91 1.48 3.94
CA ARG A 46 -5.85 2.40 4.57
C ARG A 46 -6.70 1.73 5.65
N ALA A 47 -7.13 0.49 5.43
CA ALA A 47 -7.84 -0.29 6.43
C ALA A 47 -6.98 -0.53 7.68
N VAL A 48 -5.70 -0.87 7.49
CA VAL A 48 -4.76 -1.05 8.62
C VAL A 48 -4.52 0.28 9.34
N LEU A 49 -4.38 1.41 8.63
CA LEU A 49 -4.24 2.73 9.25
C LEU A 49 -5.43 3.11 10.13
N VAL A 50 -6.66 2.87 9.66
CA VAL A 50 -7.87 3.13 10.46
C VAL A 50 -7.94 2.21 11.68
N ALA A 51 -7.59 0.93 11.53
CA ALA A 51 -7.54 -0.01 12.66
C ALA A 51 -6.46 0.37 13.69
N ALA A 52 -5.30 0.85 13.22
CA ALA A 52 -4.24 1.37 14.08
C ALA A 52 -4.68 2.64 14.81
N GLN A 53 -5.39 3.55 14.13
CA GLN A 53 -5.97 4.74 14.77
C GLN A 53 -6.94 4.35 15.90
N GLN A 54 -7.84 3.41 15.65
CA GLN A 54 -8.75 2.91 16.70
C GLN A 54 -8.02 2.30 17.89
N TRP A 55 -6.87 1.66 17.66
CA TRP A 55 -6.03 1.17 18.74
C TRP A 55 -5.36 2.31 19.52
N MET A 56 -4.91 3.37 18.84
CA MET A 56 -4.38 4.57 19.51
C MET A 56 -5.41 5.21 20.45
N GLU A 57 -6.70 5.27 20.05
CA GLU A 57 -7.77 5.78 20.93
C GLU A 57 -7.94 4.92 22.20
N ARG A 58 -7.82 3.59 22.07
CA ARG A 58 -7.82 2.69 23.24
C ARG A 58 -6.60 2.91 24.12
N PHE A 59 -5.44 3.05 23.50
CA PHE A 59 -4.20 3.36 24.20
C PHE A 59 -4.31 4.67 24.99
N TYR A 60 -4.95 5.70 24.44
CA TYR A 60 -5.24 6.94 25.16
C TYR A 60 -6.21 6.74 26.33
N THR A 61 -7.25 5.92 26.15
CA THR A 61 -8.20 5.62 27.23
C THR A 61 -7.51 4.95 28.43
N GLU A 62 -6.48 4.14 28.19
CA GLU A 62 -5.72 3.45 29.22
C GLU A 62 -4.63 4.33 29.86
N ASN A 63 -4.03 5.26 29.11
CA ASN A 63 -2.81 5.96 29.52
C ASN A 63 -2.96 7.49 29.63
N PHE A 64 -4.10 8.05 29.18
CA PHE A 64 -4.38 9.49 29.07
C PHE A 64 -3.36 10.28 28.24
N ARG A 65 -2.71 9.60 27.29
CA ARG A 65 -1.67 10.12 26.39
C ARG A 65 -1.44 9.16 25.23
N TYR A 66 -0.82 9.63 24.16
CA TYR A 66 -0.50 8.82 22.97
C TYR A 66 0.96 8.40 22.87
N ASP A 67 1.88 9.08 23.54
CA ASP A 67 3.31 8.92 23.29
C ASP A 67 3.96 7.78 24.08
N LYS A 68 3.47 7.48 25.30
CA LYS A 68 4.03 6.44 26.19
C LYS A 68 2.96 5.80 27.07
N ASN A 69 3.18 4.55 27.48
CA ASN A 69 2.31 3.89 28.46
C ASN A 69 2.61 4.38 29.90
N SER A 70 1.83 3.89 30.87
CA SER A 70 2.01 4.20 32.31
C SER A 70 3.38 3.76 32.86
N ALA A 71 4.03 2.77 32.27
CA ALA A 71 5.38 2.32 32.60
C ALA A 71 6.49 3.13 31.89
N GLY A 72 6.14 4.14 31.09
CA GLY A 72 7.09 5.01 30.39
C GLY A 72 7.64 4.44 29.06
N VAL A 73 7.12 3.31 28.59
CA VAL A 73 7.50 2.72 27.29
C VAL A 73 6.84 3.50 26.16
N ALA A 74 7.62 3.90 25.16
CA ALA A 74 7.12 4.66 24.02
C ALA A 74 6.15 3.85 23.16
N VAL A 75 5.12 4.51 22.63
CA VAL A 75 4.18 3.88 21.69
C VAL A 75 4.88 3.42 20.41
N THR A 76 6.00 4.04 20.05
CA THR A 76 6.83 3.67 18.90
C THR A 76 7.67 2.43 19.14
N ASP A 77 7.71 1.92 20.37
CA ASP A 77 8.40 0.67 20.71
C ASP A 77 7.64 -0.53 20.10
N ALA A 78 8.39 -1.49 19.56
CA ALA A 78 7.82 -2.68 18.91
C ALA A 78 7.05 -3.60 19.88
N THR A 79 7.31 -3.50 21.19
CA THR A 79 6.56 -4.22 22.23
C THR A 79 5.23 -3.54 22.55
N GLN A 80 5.09 -2.25 22.24
CA GLN A 80 3.90 -1.47 22.55
C GLN A 80 2.96 -1.34 21.35
N PHE A 81 3.48 -1.00 20.17
CA PHE A 81 2.66 -0.95 18.96
C PHE A 81 2.34 -2.38 18.46
N PRO A 82 1.07 -2.77 18.31
CA PRO A 82 0.72 -4.14 17.95
C PRO A 82 1.32 -4.56 16.60
N SER A 83 2.08 -5.65 16.59
CA SER A 83 2.72 -6.19 15.39
C SER A 83 1.73 -6.53 14.26
N ARG A 84 0.47 -6.81 14.58
CA ARG A 84 -0.60 -6.99 13.58
C ARG A 84 -0.83 -5.76 12.69
N PHE A 85 -0.42 -4.57 13.15
CA PHE A 85 -0.55 -3.32 12.43
C PHE A 85 0.78 -2.80 11.89
N SER A 86 1.91 -3.49 12.10
CA SER A 86 3.24 -2.98 11.69
C SER A 86 3.49 -3.07 10.19
N VAL A 87 2.65 -3.79 9.45
CA VAL A 87 2.74 -3.96 7.99
C VAL A 87 1.36 -4.06 7.36
N SER A 88 1.28 -3.74 6.06
CA SER A 88 0.12 -4.06 5.21
C SER A 88 0.56 -4.85 3.97
N PRO A 89 -0.11 -5.96 3.61
CA PRO A 89 -1.21 -6.61 4.32
C PRO A 89 -0.80 -7.06 5.73
N MET A 90 -1.78 -7.30 6.62
CA MET A 90 -1.49 -7.76 7.98
C MET A 90 -0.64 -9.06 7.96
N PRO A 91 0.20 -9.29 8.99
CA PRO A 91 1.03 -10.49 9.06
C PRO A 91 0.20 -11.77 8.84
N GLY A 92 0.67 -12.64 7.94
CA GLY A 92 -0.01 -13.88 7.56
C GLY A 92 -1.00 -13.75 6.39
N GLN A 93 -1.27 -12.55 5.88
CA GLN A 93 -2.20 -12.31 4.75
C GLN A 93 -1.52 -12.02 3.41
N GLY A 94 -0.20 -12.13 3.33
CA GLY A 94 0.58 -11.94 2.11
C GLY A 94 1.92 -11.28 2.36
N SER A 95 2.64 -10.97 1.28
CA SER A 95 3.92 -10.26 1.36
C SER A 95 3.69 -8.79 1.75
N PRO A 96 4.47 -8.23 2.70
CA PRO A 96 4.29 -6.85 3.15
C PRO A 96 4.65 -5.86 2.04
N MET A 97 3.71 -4.97 1.72
CA MET A 97 3.85 -3.92 0.71
C MET A 97 4.09 -2.54 1.34
N TYR A 98 3.63 -2.36 2.58
CA TYR A 98 3.85 -1.17 3.39
C TYR A 98 4.36 -1.56 4.77
N ASP A 99 5.28 -0.76 5.30
CA ASP A 99 5.67 -0.75 6.71
C ASP A 99 4.90 0.38 7.40
N ILE A 100 4.28 0.08 8.54
CA ILE A 100 3.37 0.97 9.25
C ILE A 100 3.93 1.26 10.64
N ALA A 101 4.01 2.53 10.99
CA ALA A 101 4.54 2.98 12.27
C ALA A 101 3.77 4.19 12.79
N VAL A 102 3.74 4.32 14.12
CA VAL A 102 3.33 5.54 14.80
C VAL A 102 4.50 6.51 14.81
N VAL A 103 4.22 7.79 14.59
CA VAL A 103 5.15 8.90 14.69
C VAL A 103 4.60 9.87 15.72
N VAL A 104 5.42 10.16 16.74
CA VAL A 104 5.13 11.19 17.74
C VAL A 104 6.02 12.38 17.45
N THR A 105 5.43 13.52 17.12
CA THR A 105 6.17 14.72 16.76
C THR A 105 6.59 15.46 18.02
N ASN A 106 7.89 15.77 18.16
CA ASN A 106 8.45 16.57 19.25
C ASN A 106 8.13 16.06 20.67
N ASN A 107 7.87 14.75 20.83
CA ASN A 107 7.43 14.17 22.10
C ASN A 107 6.18 14.83 22.70
N VAL A 108 5.31 15.40 21.86
CA VAL A 108 4.04 15.96 22.32
C VAL A 108 3.12 14.82 22.70
N ARG A 109 2.69 14.79 23.97
CA ARG A 109 1.92 13.67 24.54
C ARG A 109 0.59 13.38 23.85
N ASP A 110 -0.05 14.39 23.28
CA ASP A 110 -1.43 14.32 22.76
C ASP A 110 -1.49 14.34 21.23
N VAL A 111 -0.35 14.23 20.55
CA VAL A 111 -0.26 14.32 19.08
C VAL A 111 0.47 13.11 18.53
N TYR A 112 -0.16 12.42 17.59
CA TYR A 112 0.47 11.36 16.81
C TYR A 112 0.04 11.42 15.34
N SER A 113 0.80 10.71 14.52
CA SER A 113 0.43 10.30 13.16
C SER A 113 0.77 8.83 12.97
N VAL A 114 -0.11 8.05 12.37
CA VAL A 114 0.21 6.70 11.90
C VAL A 114 0.54 6.79 10.42
N THR A 115 1.70 6.27 10.01
CA THR A 115 2.21 6.37 8.65
C THR A 115 2.44 5.00 8.05
N ALA A 116 1.84 4.74 6.89
CA ALA A 116 2.12 3.61 6.03
C ALA A 116 3.13 4.03 4.95
N THR A 117 4.36 3.55 5.10
CA THR A 117 5.48 3.81 4.19
C THR A 117 5.61 2.68 3.19
N ARG A 118 5.74 3.00 1.89
CA ARG A 118 5.94 1.98 0.84
C ARG A 118 7.22 1.19 1.12
N LYS A 119 7.13 -0.14 1.06
CA LYS A 119 8.29 -1.01 1.26
C LYS A 119 9.16 -1.05 0.00
N SER A 120 10.45 -0.80 0.15
CA SER A 120 11.42 -0.88 -0.96
C SER A 120 11.50 -2.30 -1.53
N GLY A 121 11.79 -2.42 -2.83
CA GLY A 121 11.86 -3.71 -3.52
C GLY A 121 10.52 -4.41 -3.77
N THR A 122 9.39 -3.77 -3.43
CA THR A 122 8.05 -4.32 -3.66
C THR A 122 7.36 -3.66 -4.86
N ALA A 123 6.23 -4.24 -5.30
CA ALA A 123 5.39 -3.66 -6.34
C ALA A 123 4.88 -2.24 -6.01
N MET A 124 4.79 -1.91 -4.71
CA MET A 124 4.35 -0.58 -4.27
C MET A 124 5.49 0.43 -4.19
N ALA A 125 6.77 0.06 -4.34
CA ALA A 125 7.89 0.97 -4.13
C ALA A 125 7.85 2.24 -5.01
N SER A 126 7.34 2.11 -6.25
CA SER A 126 7.18 3.21 -7.21
C SER A 126 5.73 3.69 -7.36
N ASP A 127 4.85 3.31 -6.44
CA ASP A 127 3.43 3.65 -6.51
C ASP A 127 3.18 5.16 -6.47
N ARG A 128 2.38 5.71 -7.38
CA ARG A 128 2.15 7.16 -7.50
C ARG A 128 1.57 7.82 -6.24
N CYS A 129 0.87 7.07 -5.39
CA CYS A 129 0.22 7.64 -4.20
C CYS A 129 1.18 7.87 -3.04
N GLY A 130 2.39 7.32 -3.07
CA GLY A 130 3.36 7.56 -2.02
C GLY A 130 3.00 6.87 -0.70
N ASN A 131 3.36 7.52 0.40
CA ASN A 131 3.12 7.07 1.76
C ASN A 131 1.81 7.69 2.27
N PHE A 132 1.02 6.89 2.96
CA PHE A 132 -0.26 7.30 3.54
C PHE A 132 -0.09 7.60 5.01
N SER A 133 -0.75 8.62 5.53
CA SER A 133 -0.77 8.87 6.97
C SER A 133 -2.12 9.37 7.47
N ILE A 134 -2.41 9.11 8.74
CA ILE A 134 -3.57 9.63 9.43
C ILE A 134 -3.16 10.14 10.81
N ASP A 135 -3.55 11.38 11.13
CA ASP A 135 -3.23 12.00 12.42
C ASP A 135 -4.27 11.69 13.51
N HIS A 136 -3.96 12.10 14.74
CA HIS A 136 -4.85 12.03 15.91
C HIS A 136 -6.21 12.72 15.75
N LEU A 137 -6.39 13.57 14.73
CA LEU A 137 -7.66 14.24 14.42
C LEU A 137 -8.39 13.57 13.24
N GLY A 138 -7.88 12.41 12.78
CA GLY A 138 -8.40 11.70 11.62
C GLY A 138 -8.09 12.39 10.29
N ARG A 139 -7.20 13.39 10.25
CA ARG A 139 -6.81 14.05 9.02
C ARG A 139 -5.91 13.12 8.24
N LYS A 140 -6.36 12.81 7.03
CA LYS A 140 -5.64 11.98 6.07
C LYS A 140 -4.58 12.81 5.39
N ASP A 141 -3.42 12.22 5.21
CA ASP A 141 -2.32 12.86 4.51
C ASP A 141 -1.56 11.91 3.57
N LEU A 142 -0.77 12.51 2.67
CA LEU A 142 0.12 11.82 1.75
C LEU A 142 1.50 12.51 1.71
N SER A 143 2.54 11.70 1.60
CA SER A 143 3.91 12.16 1.32
C SER A 143 4.54 11.33 0.21
N ASN A 144 5.53 11.88 -0.49
CA ASN A 144 6.24 11.21 -1.59
C ASN A 144 5.31 10.73 -2.73
N TYR A 145 4.21 11.43 -2.97
CA TYR A 145 3.32 11.19 -4.12
C TYR A 145 3.93 11.77 -5.41
N SER A 146 3.51 11.24 -6.56
CA SER A 146 4.00 11.67 -7.87
C SER A 146 2.88 11.63 -8.93
N GLY A 147 3.05 12.40 -10.00
CA GLY A 147 2.07 12.43 -11.11
C GLY A 147 0.76 13.15 -10.80
N PHE A 148 0.75 14.02 -9.78
CA PHE A 148 -0.40 14.87 -9.43
C PHE A 148 0.00 16.34 -9.49
N SER A 149 -0.93 17.21 -9.90
CA SER A 149 -0.70 18.66 -10.00
C SER A 149 -0.47 19.33 -8.65
N ASN A 150 -1.10 18.82 -7.60
CA ASN A 150 -0.93 19.28 -6.22
C ASN A 150 -1.34 18.19 -5.24
N LYS A 151 -1.12 18.46 -3.95
CA LYS A 151 -1.41 17.56 -2.84
C LYS A 151 -2.90 17.24 -2.70
N ALA A 152 -3.78 18.22 -2.95
CA ALA A 152 -5.23 18.02 -2.84
C ALA A 152 -5.73 17.01 -3.88
N ALA A 153 -5.27 17.12 -5.14
CA ALA A 153 -5.56 16.16 -6.20
C ALA A 153 -5.03 14.76 -5.88
N ALA A 154 -3.84 14.67 -5.29
CA ALA A 154 -3.28 13.39 -4.83
C ALA A 154 -4.14 12.77 -3.72
N LEU A 155 -4.53 13.56 -2.72
CA LEU A 155 -5.39 13.12 -1.62
C LEU A 155 -6.72 12.58 -2.14
N GLU A 156 -7.39 13.32 -3.02
CA GLU A 156 -8.67 12.90 -3.60
C GLU A 156 -8.55 11.59 -4.39
N ALA A 157 -7.49 11.43 -5.18
CA ALA A 157 -7.32 10.24 -6.01
C ALA A 157 -6.88 8.99 -5.22
N CYS A 158 -6.08 9.16 -4.17
CA CYS A 158 -5.42 8.06 -3.48
C CYS A 158 -6.16 7.61 -2.22
N TRP A 159 -6.87 8.50 -1.53
CA TRP A 159 -7.67 8.17 -0.35
C TRP A 159 -9.12 7.78 -0.64
N LYS A 160 -9.48 7.62 -1.92
CA LYS A 160 -10.82 7.23 -2.40
C LYS A 160 -11.17 5.77 -2.21
#